data_AF-A0A0J8VMW8-F1
#
_entry.id   AF-A0A0J8VMW8-F1
#
_cell.length_a   1.000
_cell.length_b   1.000
_cell.length_c   1.000
_cell.angle_alpha   90.00
_cell.angle_beta   90.00
_cell.angle_gamma   90.00
#
_symmetry.space_group_name_H-M   'P 1'
#
loop_
_entity.id
_entity.type
_entity.pdbx_description
1 polymer ?
#
loop_
_entity_poly.entity_id
_entity_poly.type
_entity_poly.pdbx_seq_one_letter_code
_entity_poly.pdbx_strand_id
1 'polypeptide(L)'
;MSQVDLFNQTLMLQRFPPMPEETPLQAWDAADDYLLQQVGECDGPLLIFNDSFGALACALAQKRPCSVSDSFIAQQATRHNLRLNEIDEAQVTLLDSLSPLPNAPALVLIKIPKQLALLEQQLRALRRVVTPQTRIIAGAKARDIHNSTLALFEKILGPTTTTLAWKKARLIHCAFSEPALAAAPETQSWKLDGTPWLIHNHANVFSRASLDIGARFFLQHLPENVEGEMVDLGCGNGVIGLKLLEQNPLARVRFVDESYMAVASSRLNVETNLPDDLARCDFMVNNALTGVEPESFHAVLCNPPFHQQHAITDHIAWQMFQDARRCLKWGGELRIVGNRHLDYFRKLKKIFGNCTTVATNNKFVVLRAVKLRKSR
;
A
#
# COMPACT_ATOMS: atom_id res chain seq x y z
N MET A 1 16.03 -11.29 12.43
CA MET A 1 16.73 -11.30 11.12
C MET A 1 16.79 -12.75 10.66
N SER A 2 16.58 -13.08 9.37
CA SER A 2 16.62 -14.48 8.92
C SER A 2 17.65 -14.65 7.81
N GLN A 3 18.67 -15.47 8.07
CA GLN A 3 19.52 -16.05 7.05
C GLN A 3 18.76 -17.16 6.34
N VAL A 4 18.78 -17.16 5.01
CA VAL A 4 18.11 -18.18 4.21
C VAL A 4 18.94 -18.47 2.96
N ASP A 5 19.02 -19.74 2.59
CA ASP A 5 19.54 -20.14 1.29
C ASP A 5 18.40 -20.07 0.26
N LEU A 6 18.47 -19.09 -0.63
CA LEU A 6 17.54 -18.88 -1.74
C LEU A 6 18.34 -18.86 -3.05
N PHE A 7 17.92 -19.66 -4.03
CA PHE A 7 18.54 -19.67 -5.37
C PHE A 7 20.07 -19.91 -5.36
N ASN A 8 20.53 -20.88 -4.55
CA ASN A 8 21.95 -21.20 -4.34
C ASN A 8 22.80 -20.04 -3.78
N GLN A 9 22.15 -19.06 -3.14
CA GLN A 9 22.80 -17.93 -2.48
C GLN A 9 22.28 -17.83 -1.04
N THR A 10 23.17 -17.49 -0.12
CA THR A 10 22.80 -17.25 1.27
C THR A 10 22.49 -15.76 1.43
N LEU A 11 21.23 -15.43 1.73
CA LEU A 11 20.74 -14.06 1.88
C LEU A 11 20.33 -13.77 3.32
N MET A 12 20.67 -12.58 3.77
CA MET A 12 20.20 -11.97 5.02
C MET A 12 18.97 -11.11 4.71
N LEU A 13 17.78 -11.63 5.04
CA LEU A 13 16.52 -10.93 4.77
C LEU A 13 15.83 -10.54 6.08
N GLN A 14 15.25 -9.33 6.07
CA GLN A 14 14.50 -8.77 7.18
C GLN A 14 13.19 -8.14 6.71
N ARG A 15 12.16 -8.27 7.55
CA ARG A 15 10.90 -7.54 7.34
C ARG A 15 11.11 -6.06 7.58
N PHE A 16 10.28 -5.24 6.95
CA PHE A 16 10.30 -3.80 7.11
C PHE A 16 8.93 -3.27 7.56
N PRO A 17 8.88 -2.33 8.53
CA PRO A 17 9.99 -1.97 9.43
C PRO A 17 10.53 -3.19 10.20
N PRO A 18 11.80 -3.16 10.65
CA PRO A 18 12.37 -4.19 11.51
C PRO A 18 11.45 -4.56 12.67
N MET A 19 11.06 -5.84 12.73
CA MET A 19 10.27 -6.38 13.84
C MET A 19 11.19 -6.95 14.93
N PRO A 20 10.75 -7.02 16.21
CA PRO A 20 11.45 -7.73 17.27
C PRO A 20 11.72 -9.20 16.88
N GLU A 21 12.79 -9.80 17.39
CA GLU A 21 13.27 -11.11 16.94
C GLU A 21 12.30 -12.28 17.17
N GLU A 22 11.32 -12.13 18.06
CA GLU A 22 10.39 -13.19 18.50
C GLU A 22 9.18 -13.44 17.56
N THR A 23 9.15 -12.84 16.36
CA THR A 23 8.04 -13.05 15.42
C THR A 23 8.28 -14.26 14.48
N PRO A 24 7.29 -15.15 14.28
CA PRO A 24 7.39 -16.23 13.30
C PRO A 24 7.27 -15.74 11.85
N LEU A 25 7.02 -14.44 11.63
CA LEU A 25 6.87 -13.86 10.30
C LEU A 25 8.24 -13.61 9.69
N GLN A 26 8.46 -14.17 8.50
CA GLN A 26 9.69 -14.02 7.73
C GLN A 26 9.54 -12.94 6.65
N ALA A 27 10.67 -12.53 6.07
CA ALA A 27 10.76 -11.61 4.94
C ALA A 27 10.51 -12.30 3.59
N TRP A 28 10.36 -13.62 3.59
CA TRP A 28 10.10 -14.44 2.42
C TRP A 28 9.11 -15.55 2.81
N ASP A 29 8.55 -16.23 1.83
CA ASP A 29 7.79 -17.46 2.02
C ASP A 29 8.10 -18.51 0.96
N ALA A 30 7.55 -19.72 1.12
CA ALA A 30 7.79 -20.83 0.20
C ALA A 30 7.43 -20.52 -1.26
N ALA A 31 6.58 -19.53 -1.54
CA ALA A 31 6.29 -19.16 -2.92
C ALA A 31 7.43 -18.33 -3.54
N ASP A 32 8.19 -17.56 -2.76
CA ASP A 32 9.41 -16.88 -3.24
C ASP A 32 10.44 -17.92 -3.69
N ASP A 33 10.76 -18.87 -2.81
CA ASP A 33 11.70 -19.97 -3.08
C ASP A 33 11.24 -20.81 -4.28
N TYR A 34 9.94 -21.14 -4.34
CA TYR A 34 9.42 -21.93 -5.46
C TYR A 34 9.50 -21.18 -6.80
N LEU A 35 9.23 -19.86 -6.82
CA LEU A 35 9.42 -19.03 -8.02
C LEU A 35 10.88 -19.02 -8.46
N LEU A 36 11.82 -18.86 -7.51
CA LEU A 36 13.26 -18.87 -7.79
C LEU A 36 13.71 -20.17 -8.44
N GLN A 37 13.20 -21.32 -8.01
CA GLN A 37 13.53 -22.61 -8.62
C GLN A 37 13.07 -22.73 -10.09
N GLN A 38 12.14 -21.90 -10.54
CA GLN A 38 11.71 -21.86 -11.95
C GLN A 38 12.51 -20.86 -12.79
N VAL A 39 13.38 -20.05 -12.17
CA VAL A 39 14.22 -19.10 -12.90
C VAL A 39 15.31 -19.88 -13.64
N GLY A 40 15.28 -19.79 -14.96
CA GLY A 40 16.32 -20.34 -15.82
C GLY A 40 17.17 -19.23 -16.44
N GLU A 41 17.75 -19.51 -17.59
CA GLU A 41 18.32 -18.47 -18.46
C GLU A 41 17.23 -17.48 -18.88
N CYS A 42 17.62 -16.20 -18.94
CA CYS A 42 16.70 -15.08 -19.17
C CYS A 42 17.53 -13.95 -19.78
N ASP A 43 17.50 -13.86 -21.11
CA ASP A 43 18.14 -12.80 -21.88
C ASP A 43 17.10 -11.73 -22.21
N GLY A 44 16.94 -10.76 -21.31
CA GLY A 44 16.00 -9.66 -21.47
C GLY A 44 15.45 -9.13 -20.14
N PRO A 45 14.52 -8.16 -20.18
CA PRO A 45 13.95 -7.58 -18.98
C PRO A 45 13.28 -8.63 -18.10
N LEU A 46 13.59 -8.59 -16.80
CA LEU A 46 12.96 -9.40 -15.76
C LEU A 46 12.05 -8.52 -14.92
N LEU A 47 10.75 -8.82 -14.89
CA LEU A 47 9.79 -8.11 -14.06
C LEU A 47 9.43 -8.96 -12.83
N ILE A 48 9.40 -8.32 -11.66
CA ILE A 48 8.99 -8.94 -10.40
C ILE A 48 7.84 -8.12 -9.84
N PHE A 49 6.67 -8.71 -9.65
CA PHE A 49 5.50 -8.04 -9.09
C PHE A 49 5.26 -8.44 -7.64
N ASN A 50 4.97 -7.44 -6.81
CA ASN A 50 4.50 -7.58 -5.43
C ASN A 50 5.49 -8.33 -4.50
N ASP A 51 6.79 -8.18 -4.74
CA ASP A 51 7.84 -8.67 -3.84
C ASP A 51 7.85 -7.84 -2.55
N SER A 52 7.26 -8.40 -1.49
CA SER A 52 6.90 -7.65 -0.28
C SER A 52 8.11 -7.14 0.50
N PHE A 53 9.24 -7.84 0.42
CA PHE A 53 10.46 -7.47 1.14
C PHE A 53 11.72 -7.57 0.27
N GLY A 54 11.59 -7.71 -1.04
CA GLY A 54 12.74 -7.78 -1.95
C GLY A 54 13.44 -9.14 -1.97
N ALA A 55 12.78 -10.23 -1.57
CA ALA A 55 13.42 -11.55 -1.53
C ALA A 55 13.83 -12.03 -2.93
N LEU A 56 12.91 -11.88 -3.90
CA LEU A 56 13.17 -12.21 -5.30
C LEU A 56 14.13 -11.19 -5.92
N ALA A 57 13.95 -9.91 -5.61
CA ALA A 57 14.81 -8.84 -6.11
C ALA A 57 16.27 -9.00 -5.67
N CYS A 58 16.53 -9.36 -4.41
CA CYS A 58 17.87 -9.64 -3.90
C CYS A 58 18.48 -10.87 -4.58
N ALA A 59 17.75 -11.99 -4.61
CA ALA A 59 18.24 -13.25 -5.21
C ALA A 59 18.56 -13.13 -6.70
N LEU A 60 17.86 -12.22 -7.40
CA LEU A 60 17.99 -12.02 -8.84
C LEU A 60 18.70 -10.71 -9.22
N ALA A 61 19.33 -10.01 -8.28
CA ALA A 61 19.92 -8.69 -8.52
C ALA A 61 20.93 -8.65 -9.69
N GLN A 62 21.69 -9.73 -9.89
CA GLN A 62 22.63 -9.85 -11.02
C GLN A 62 21.95 -9.83 -12.40
N LYS A 63 20.66 -10.18 -12.48
CA LYS A 63 19.83 -10.10 -13.68
C LYS A 63 19.17 -8.73 -13.88
N ARG A 64 19.50 -7.76 -13.00
CA ARG A 64 19.00 -6.39 -12.99
C ARG A 64 17.47 -6.24 -13.11
N PRO A 65 16.69 -6.85 -12.20
CA PRO A 65 15.23 -6.88 -12.31
C PRO A 65 14.59 -5.50 -12.15
N CYS A 66 13.41 -5.36 -12.76
CA CYS A 66 12.46 -4.30 -12.42
C CYS A 66 11.45 -4.85 -11.40
N SER A 67 11.50 -4.36 -10.16
CA SER A 67 10.57 -4.73 -9.09
C SER A 67 9.42 -3.72 -9.05
N VAL A 68 8.23 -4.19 -9.40
CA VAL A 68 6.99 -3.41 -9.51
C VAL A 68 6.15 -3.63 -8.26
N SER A 69 5.79 -2.55 -7.58
CA SER A 69 4.97 -2.62 -6.37
C SER A 69 4.09 -1.39 -6.21
N ASP A 70 2.88 -1.60 -5.70
CA ASP A 70 2.04 -0.49 -5.23
C ASP A 70 2.44 0.02 -3.83
N SER A 71 3.34 -0.69 -3.13
CA SER A 71 3.72 -0.37 -1.76
C SER A 71 5.09 0.30 -1.69
N PHE A 72 5.12 1.51 -1.16
CA PHE A 72 6.36 2.19 -0.78
C PHE A 72 7.13 1.42 0.30
N ILE A 73 6.43 0.80 1.25
CA ILE A 73 7.04 -0.03 2.29
C ILE A 73 7.81 -1.20 1.67
N ALA A 74 7.25 -1.86 0.65
CA ALA A 74 7.93 -2.95 -0.05
C ALA A 74 9.19 -2.47 -0.79
N GLN A 75 9.16 -1.27 -1.38
CA GLN A 75 10.34 -0.67 -2.00
C GLN A 75 11.43 -0.34 -0.96
N GLN A 76 11.05 0.22 0.19
CA GLN A 76 12.01 0.47 1.30
C GLN A 76 12.56 -0.83 1.88
N ALA A 77 11.73 -1.86 2.02
CA ALA A 77 12.15 -3.19 2.44
C ALA A 77 13.18 -3.79 1.47
N THR A 78 12.95 -3.62 0.18
CA THR A 78 13.87 -4.08 -0.87
C THR A 78 15.22 -3.37 -0.75
N ARG A 79 15.25 -2.03 -0.65
CA ARG A 79 16.49 -1.26 -0.43
C ARG A 79 17.22 -1.67 0.84
N HIS A 80 16.48 -1.90 1.93
CA HIS A 80 17.05 -2.37 3.19
C HIS A 80 17.74 -3.73 3.02
N ASN A 81 17.06 -4.70 2.38
CA ASN A 81 17.62 -6.03 2.19
C ASN A 81 18.74 -6.06 1.15
N LEU A 82 18.73 -5.22 0.12
CA LEU A 82 19.86 -5.06 -0.80
C LEU A 82 21.12 -4.62 -0.04
N ARG A 83 21.00 -3.58 0.79
CA ARG A 83 22.10 -3.09 1.64
C ARG A 83 22.59 -4.13 2.65
N LEU A 84 21.68 -4.92 3.25
CA LEU A 84 22.06 -6.00 4.17
C LEU A 84 22.89 -7.10 3.50
N ASN A 85 22.80 -7.24 2.18
CA ASN A 85 23.54 -8.25 1.40
C ASN A 85 24.65 -7.63 0.54
N GLU A 86 25.01 -6.36 0.80
CA GLU A 86 26.05 -5.64 0.05
C GLU A 86 25.79 -5.58 -1.47
N ILE A 87 24.51 -5.60 -1.86
CA ILE A 87 24.06 -5.49 -3.24
C ILE A 87 23.82 -4.01 -3.56
N ASP A 88 24.37 -3.53 -4.69
CA ASP A 88 24.15 -2.16 -5.15
C ASP A 88 22.66 -1.94 -5.49
N GLU A 89 22.05 -0.90 -4.91
CA GLU A 89 20.65 -0.56 -5.17
C GLU A 89 20.39 -0.28 -6.66
N ALA A 90 21.39 0.17 -7.42
CA ALA A 90 21.29 0.37 -8.88
C ALA A 90 21.15 -0.94 -9.67
N GLN A 91 21.32 -2.10 -9.04
CA GLN A 91 21.02 -3.39 -9.66
C GLN A 91 19.53 -3.69 -9.67
N VAL A 92 18.68 -3.02 -8.90
CA VAL A 92 17.23 -3.27 -8.92
C VAL A 92 16.50 -1.97 -9.27
N THR A 93 15.80 -1.96 -10.39
CA THR A 93 14.93 -0.83 -10.74
C THR A 93 13.61 -0.98 -10.00
N LEU A 94 13.30 -0.04 -9.09
CA LEU A 94 12.04 -0.03 -8.36
C LEU A 94 11.02 0.82 -9.13
N LEU A 95 9.92 0.19 -9.55
CA LEU A 95 8.82 0.85 -10.25
C LEU A 95 7.57 0.86 -9.35
N ASP A 96 6.83 1.97 -9.38
CA ASP A 96 5.49 1.97 -8.79
C ASP A 96 4.48 1.26 -9.69
N SER A 97 3.27 1.03 -9.17
CA SER A 97 2.21 0.27 -9.84
C SER A 97 1.58 0.99 -11.04
N LEU A 98 1.89 2.27 -11.25
CA LEU A 98 1.36 3.13 -12.32
C LEU A 98 2.43 3.48 -13.37
N SER A 99 3.69 3.16 -13.09
CA SER A 99 4.82 3.37 -13.99
C SER A 99 4.70 2.52 -15.27
N PRO A 100 5.16 3.04 -16.43
CA PRO A 100 5.29 2.24 -17.64
C PRO A 100 6.19 1.01 -17.41
N LEU A 101 5.77 -0.14 -17.95
CA LEU A 101 6.54 -1.37 -17.87
C LEU A 101 7.54 -1.46 -19.04
N PRO A 102 8.72 -2.09 -18.83
CA PRO A 102 9.62 -2.45 -19.93
C PRO A 102 8.94 -3.33 -20.98
N ASN A 103 9.19 -3.04 -22.26
CA ASN A 103 8.67 -3.81 -23.40
C ASN A 103 9.33 -5.19 -23.50
N ALA A 104 8.57 -6.17 -23.98
CA ALA A 104 9.00 -7.54 -24.27
C ALA A 104 9.86 -8.17 -23.16
N PRO A 105 9.38 -8.23 -21.90
CA PRO A 105 10.13 -8.89 -20.84
C PRO A 105 10.34 -10.37 -21.18
N ALA A 106 11.54 -10.88 -20.89
CA ALA A 106 11.85 -12.30 -21.08
C ALA A 106 11.20 -13.16 -19.98
N LEU A 107 11.13 -12.63 -18.75
CA LEU A 107 10.55 -13.31 -17.60
C LEU A 107 9.73 -12.35 -16.73
N VAL A 108 8.56 -12.79 -16.31
CA VAL A 108 7.68 -12.10 -15.37
C VAL A 108 7.39 -13.04 -14.20
N LEU A 109 7.78 -12.61 -12.99
CA LEU A 109 7.47 -13.28 -11.74
C LEU A 109 6.41 -12.48 -10.99
N ILE A 110 5.32 -13.12 -10.58
CA ILE A 110 4.22 -12.45 -9.89
C ILE A 110 3.97 -13.11 -8.54
N LYS A 111 4.21 -12.38 -7.44
CA LYS A 111 3.59 -12.74 -6.16
C LYS A 111 2.12 -12.34 -6.24
N ILE A 112 1.21 -13.31 -6.17
CA ILE A 112 -0.21 -13.04 -6.37
C ILE A 112 -0.69 -12.12 -5.24
N PRO A 113 -1.21 -10.92 -5.54
CA PRO A 113 -1.65 -9.99 -4.53
C PRO A 113 -2.93 -10.50 -3.86
N LYS A 114 -3.23 -9.99 -2.66
CA LYS A 114 -4.45 -10.38 -1.93
C LYS A 114 -5.72 -9.91 -2.65
N GLN A 115 -5.65 -8.77 -3.32
CA GLN A 115 -6.77 -8.14 -4.02
C GLN A 115 -6.77 -8.56 -5.49
N LEU A 116 -7.84 -9.23 -5.92
CA LEU A 116 -8.01 -9.65 -7.31
C LEU A 116 -8.05 -8.45 -8.28
N ALA A 117 -8.57 -7.29 -7.83
CA ALA A 117 -8.57 -6.07 -8.62
C ALA A 117 -7.15 -5.58 -8.96
N LEU A 118 -6.21 -5.64 -8.01
CA LEU A 118 -4.80 -5.30 -8.26
C LEU A 118 -4.19 -6.28 -9.25
N LEU A 119 -4.45 -7.59 -9.10
CA LEU A 119 -4.01 -8.56 -10.10
C LEU A 119 -4.57 -8.23 -11.49
N GLU A 120 -5.86 -7.91 -11.61
CA GLU A 120 -6.47 -7.57 -12.90
C GLU A 120 -5.77 -6.38 -13.56
N GLN A 121 -5.52 -5.32 -12.81
CA GLN A 121 -4.82 -4.15 -13.33
C GLN A 121 -3.39 -4.50 -13.78
N GLN A 122 -2.65 -5.27 -12.97
CA GLN A 122 -1.28 -5.68 -13.30
C GLN A 122 -1.24 -6.58 -14.54
N LEU A 123 -2.17 -7.52 -14.69
CA LEU A 123 -2.26 -8.37 -15.88
C LEU A 123 -2.62 -7.56 -17.13
N ARG A 124 -3.48 -6.54 -17.01
CA ARG A 124 -3.80 -5.62 -18.11
C ARG A 124 -2.62 -4.74 -18.49
N ALA A 125 -1.82 -4.28 -17.52
CA ALA A 125 -0.59 -3.56 -17.79
C ALA A 125 0.43 -4.46 -18.50
N LEU A 126 0.62 -5.69 -18.00
CA LEU A 126 1.49 -6.70 -18.60
C LEU A 126 1.07 -7.04 -20.03
N ARG A 127 -0.23 -7.21 -20.29
CA ARG A 127 -0.75 -7.48 -21.64
C ARG A 127 -0.23 -6.51 -22.71
N ARG A 128 0.05 -5.25 -22.35
CA ARG A 128 0.55 -4.22 -23.27
C ARG A 128 2.03 -4.42 -23.67
N VAL A 129 2.80 -5.19 -22.90
CA VAL A 129 4.26 -5.30 -23.05
C VAL A 129 4.76 -6.73 -23.24
N VAL A 130 4.01 -7.76 -22.83
CA VAL A 130 4.43 -9.17 -22.97
C VAL A 130 4.28 -9.68 -24.39
N THR A 131 5.03 -10.72 -24.72
CA THR A 131 5.01 -11.42 -26.01
C THR A 131 4.70 -12.92 -25.80
N PRO A 132 4.39 -13.69 -26.85
CA PRO A 132 4.27 -15.15 -26.73
C PRO A 132 5.54 -15.84 -26.21
N GLN A 133 6.71 -15.19 -26.32
CA GLN A 133 8.00 -15.69 -25.82
C GLN A 133 8.22 -15.36 -24.34
N THR A 134 7.46 -14.43 -23.77
CA THR A 134 7.58 -14.06 -22.36
C THR A 134 7.18 -15.23 -21.48
N ARG A 135 8.07 -15.63 -20.56
CA ARG A 135 7.76 -16.61 -19.53
C ARG A 135 7.03 -15.92 -18.38
N ILE A 136 5.78 -16.30 -18.10
CA ILE A 136 4.97 -15.69 -17.03
C ILE A 136 4.71 -16.74 -15.96
N ILE A 137 5.19 -16.48 -14.75
CA ILE A 137 5.08 -17.39 -13.61
C ILE A 137 4.55 -16.62 -12.40
N ALA A 138 3.43 -17.06 -11.85
CA ALA A 138 2.84 -16.48 -10.65
C ALA A 138 2.90 -17.48 -9.49
N GLY A 139 3.14 -17.00 -8.28
CA GLY A 139 3.28 -17.84 -7.09
C GLY A 139 2.58 -17.23 -5.88
N ALA A 140 1.95 -18.10 -5.09
CA ALA A 140 1.43 -17.78 -3.77
C ALA A 140 1.28 -19.06 -2.94
N LYS A 141 0.78 -18.91 -1.71
CA LYS A 141 0.33 -20.07 -0.92
C LYS A 141 -0.78 -20.77 -1.70
N ALA A 142 -0.76 -22.10 -1.71
CA ALA A 142 -1.69 -22.92 -2.48
C ALA A 142 -3.16 -22.62 -2.16
N ARG A 143 -3.47 -22.23 -0.91
CA ARG A 143 -4.83 -21.84 -0.49
C ARG A 143 -5.29 -20.48 -1.00
N ASP A 144 -4.37 -19.63 -1.44
CA ASP A 144 -4.62 -18.27 -1.94
C ASP A 144 -4.74 -18.27 -3.48
N ILE A 145 -4.55 -19.43 -4.14
CA ILE A 145 -4.79 -19.62 -5.57
C ILE A 145 -6.20 -20.20 -5.74
N HIS A 146 -7.11 -19.38 -6.26
CA HIS A 146 -8.50 -19.74 -6.49
C HIS A 146 -8.80 -19.86 -7.99
N ASN A 147 -9.94 -20.47 -8.34
CA ASN A 147 -10.40 -20.54 -9.74
C ASN A 147 -10.56 -19.14 -10.35
N SER A 148 -10.97 -18.14 -9.56
CA SER A 148 -11.05 -16.75 -10.00
C SER A 148 -9.68 -16.16 -10.39
N THR A 149 -8.59 -16.61 -9.75
CA THR A 149 -7.23 -16.21 -10.10
C THR A 149 -6.87 -16.74 -11.49
N LEU A 150 -7.05 -18.04 -11.74
CA LEU A 150 -6.76 -18.68 -13.03
C LEU A 150 -7.62 -18.08 -14.15
N ALA A 151 -8.93 -17.95 -13.91
CA ALA A 151 -9.86 -17.36 -14.87
C ALA A 151 -9.46 -15.93 -15.27
N LEU A 152 -8.82 -15.17 -14.37
CA LEU A 152 -8.34 -13.83 -14.66
C LEU A 152 -7.10 -13.84 -15.57
N PHE A 153 -6.15 -14.75 -15.34
CA PHE A 153 -5.02 -14.97 -16.25
C PHE A 153 -5.51 -15.41 -17.64
N GLU A 154 -6.42 -16.37 -17.71
CA GLU A 154 -6.97 -16.90 -18.96
C GLU A 154 -7.75 -15.86 -19.75
N LYS A 155 -8.52 -15.02 -19.05
CA LYS A 155 -9.24 -13.91 -19.66
C LYS A 155 -8.32 -12.84 -20.24
N ILE A 156 -7.21 -12.51 -19.56
CA ILE A 156 -6.42 -11.31 -19.88
C ILE A 156 -5.16 -11.63 -20.68
N LEU A 157 -4.48 -12.73 -20.38
CA LEU A 157 -3.18 -13.08 -20.97
C LEU A 157 -3.25 -14.33 -21.84
N GLY A 158 -3.86 -15.42 -21.34
CA GLY A 158 -3.94 -16.67 -22.08
C GLY A 158 -3.90 -17.92 -21.17
N PRO A 159 -3.84 -19.11 -21.77
CA PRO A 159 -4.04 -20.38 -21.06
C PRO A 159 -3.07 -20.57 -19.90
N THR A 160 -3.56 -21.20 -18.84
CA THR A 160 -2.78 -21.48 -17.63
C THR A 160 -2.54 -22.96 -17.39
N THR A 161 -1.41 -23.27 -16.76
CA THR A 161 -1.16 -24.56 -16.11
C THR A 161 -0.68 -24.32 -14.68
N THR A 162 -0.85 -25.30 -13.80
CA THR A 162 -0.45 -25.19 -12.40
C THR A 162 0.52 -26.29 -12.00
N THR A 163 1.44 -25.96 -11.11
CA THR A 163 2.34 -26.96 -10.53
C THR A 163 1.66 -27.75 -9.39
N LEU A 164 2.32 -28.84 -8.98
CA LEU A 164 1.99 -29.50 -7.71
C LEU A 164 2.28 -28.54 -6.54
N ALA A 165 1.57 -28.75 -5.43
CA ALA A 165 1.83 -27.98 -4.23
C ALA A 165 3.18 -28.38 -3.64
N TRP A 166 4.02 -27.40 -3.29
CA TRP A 166 5.33 -27.60 -2.67
C TRP A 166 5.48 -26.67 -1.47
N LYS A 167 5.75 -27.23 -0.28
CA LYS A 167 5.80 -26.46 0.99
C LYS A 167 4.61 -25.49 1.18
N LYS A 168 3.39 -25.93 0.81
CA LYS A 168 2.15 -25.14 0.83
C LYS A 168 2.12 -23.94 -0.14
N ALA A 169 3.08 -23.82 -1.05
CA ALA A 169 3.05 -22.92 -2.20
C ALA A 169 2.64 -23.66 -3.47
N ARG A 170 2.12 -22.92 -4.46
CA ARG A 170 1.82 -23.45 -5.80
C ARG A 170 2.08 -22.34 -6.82
N LEU A 171 2.46 -22.73 -8.03
CA LEU A 171 2.72 -21.82 -9.12
C LEU A 171 1.68 -21.95 -10.23
N ILE A 172 1.48 -20.85 -10.95
CA ILE A 172 0.70 -20.75 -12.18
C ILE A 172 1.68 -20.37 -13.28
N HIS A 173 1.71 -21.14 -14.36
CA HIS A 173 2.38 -20.76 -15.60
C HIS A 173 1.32 -20.25 -16.56
N CYS A 174 1.57 -19.11 -17.21
CA CYS A 174 0.67 -18.54 -18.21
C CYS A 174 1.42 -18.37 -19.53
N ALA A 175 0.83 -18.86 -20.62
CA ALA A 175 1.31 -18.59 -21.97
C ALA A 175 0.51 -17.44 -22.55
N PHE A 176 1.19 -16.39 -23.02
CA PHE A 176 0.50 -15.26 -23.63
C PHE A 176 -0.02 -15.65 -25.02
N SER A 177 -1.33 -15.58 -25.21
CA SER A 177 -2.02 -15.87 -26.47
C SER A 177 -2.87 -14.70 -26.96
N GLU A 178 -2.77 -13.55 -26.29
CA GLU A 178 -3.52 -12.32 -26.59
C GLU A 178 -5.04 -12.56 -26.80
N PRO A 179 -5.77 -13.16 -25.85
CA PRO A 179 -7.19 -13.43 -25.99
C PRO A 179 -7.99 -12.13 -26.21
N ALA A 180 -9.11 -12.18 -26.91
CA ALA A 180 -9.97 -10.99 -27.08
C ALA A 180 -10.42 -10.47 -25.71
N LEU A 181 -10.16 -9.18 -25.44
CA LEU A 181 -10.41 -8.57 -24.13
C LEU A 181 -11.10 -7.22 -24.30
N ALA A 182 -12.26 -7.06 -23.66
CA ALA A 182 -12.94 -5.77 -23.60
C ALA A 182 -12.10 -4.75 -22.81
N ALA A 183 -12.15 -3.50 -23.28
CA ALA A 183 -11.63 -2.37 -22.54
C ALA A 183 -12.33 -2.27 -21.17
N ALA A 184 -11.58 -1.89 -20.15
CA ALA A 184 -12.10 -1.64 -18.81
C ALA A 184 -11.47 -0.34 -18.28
N PRO A 185 -12.21 0.45 -17.49
CA PRO A 185 -11.66 1.66 -16.90
C PRO A 185 -10.55 1.32 -15.90
N GLU A 186 -9.55 2.20 -15.79
CA GLU A 186 -8.44 2.02 -14.84
C GLU A 186 -8.87 2.28 -13.39
N THR A 187 -9.96 3.02 -13.20
CA THR A 187 -10.53 3.36 -11.90
C THR A 187 -11.98 2.89 -11.76
N GLN A 188 -12.35 2.48 -10.55
CA GLN A 188 -13.75 2.29 -10.15
C GLN A 188 -14.28 3.59 -9.53
N SER A 189 -15.47 4.03 -9.97
CA SER A 189 -16.03 5.31 -9.57
C SER A 189 -17.42 5.15 -8.94
N TRP A 190 -17.70 5.95 -7.92
CA TRP A 190 -19.02 6.03 -7.26
C TRP A 190 -19.26 7.42 -6.71
N LYS A 191 -20.53 7.83 -6.62
CA LYS A 191 -20.92 9.14 -6.08
C LYS A 191 -20.82 9.15 -4.55
N LEU A 192 -20.27 10.20 -3.97
CA LEU A 192 -20.28 10.38 -2.51
C LEU A 192 -21.62 11.00 -2.07
N ASP A 193 -22.38 10.25 -1.28
CA ASP A 193 -23.69 10.68 -0.78
C ASP A 193 -23.64 12.04 -0.07
N GLY A 194 -24.62 12.90 -0.36
CA GLY A 194 -24.70 14.26 0.20
C GLY A 194 -23.76 15.28 -0.46
N THR A 195 -23.04 14.91 -1.52
CA THR A 195 -22.14 15.80 -2.27
C THR A 195 -22.37 15.67 -3.78
N PRO A 196 -21.90 16.62 -4.59
CA PRO A 196 -21.82 16.45 -6.04
C PRO A 196 -20.65 15.56 -6.48
N TRP A 197 -19.79 15.10 -5.55
CA TRP A 197 -18.50 14.51 -5.88
C TRP A 197 -18.60 13.08 -6.42
N LEU A 198 -17.75 12.80 -7.41
CA LEU A 198 -17.50 11.48 -7.96
C LEU A 198 -16.12 11.01 -7.47
N ILE A 199 -16.10 9.87 -6.78
CA ILE A 199 -14.88 9.33 -6.16
C ILE A 199 -14.34 8.20 -7.04
N HIS A 200 -13.15 8.42 -7.60
CA HIS A 200 -12.37 7.52 -8.41
C HIS A 200 -11.38 6.73 -7.55
N ASN A 201 -11.24 5.43 -7.83
CA ASN A 201 -10.43 4.52 -7.03
C ASN A 201 -9.63 3.58 -7.93
N HIS A 202 -8.31 3.64 -7.84
CA HIS A 202 -7.42 2.66 -8.45
C HIS A 202 -7.56 1.26 -7.79
N ALA A 203 -6.91 0.26 -8.38
CA ALA A 203 -7.19 -1.15 -8.16
C ALA A 203 -6.90 -1.65 -6.73
N ASN A 204 -5.91 -1.08 -6.04
CA ASN A 204 -5.49 -1.52 -4.71
C ASN A 204 -6.00 -0.61 -3.57
N VAL A 205 -6.84 0.37 -3.89
CA VAL A 205 -7.32 1.35 -2.90
C VAL A 205 -8.29 0.70 -1.91
N PHE A 206 -8.15 1.06 -0.63
CA PHE A 206 -9.05 0.61 0.42
C PHE A 206 -10.50 1.05 0.16
N SER A 207 -11.44 0.14 0.40
CA SER A 207 -12.87 0.37 0.17
C SER A 207 -13.21 0.92 -1.23
N ARG A 208 -12.48 0.51 -2.27
CA ARG A 208 -12.63 1.08 -3.63
C ARG A 208 -14.04 1.06 -4.24
N ALA A 209 -14.93 0.17 -3.78
CA ALA A 209 -16.26 0.00 -4.35
C ALA A 209 -17.34 0.92 -3.74
N SER A 210 -17.10 1.49 -2.56
CA SER A 210 -18.07 2.32 -1.83
C SER A 210 -17.41 3.05 -0.65
N LEU A 211 -18.01 4.11 -0.15
CA LEU A 211 -17.54 4.77 1.08
C LEU A 211 -17.43 3.80 2.27
N ASP A 212 -16.26 3.77 2.92
CA ASP A 212 -16.06 3.02 4.16
C ASP A 212 -16.99 3.54 5.28
N ILE A 213 -17.57 2.63 6.05
CA ILE A 213 -18.52 2.98 7.11
C ILE A 213 -17.84 3.71 8.28
N GLY A 214 -16.55 3.46 8.53
CA GLY A 214 -15.73 4.20 9.49
C GLY A 214 -15.47 5.62 9.01
N ALA A 215 -15.01 5.77 7.76
CA ALA A 215 -14.84 7.06 7.11
C ALA A 215 -16.14 7.87 7.11
N ARG A 216 -17.29 7.26 6.74
CA ARG A 216 -18.60 7.91 6.78
C ARG A 216 -18.96 8.48 8.15
N PHE A 217 -18.64 7.76 9.22
CA PHE A 217 -18.84 8.26 10.58
C PHE A 217 -17.84 9.37 10.91
N PHE A 218 -16.59 9.24 10.45
CA PHE A 218 -15.55 10.21 10.71
C PHE A 218 -15.85 11.56 10.05
N LEU A 219 -16.36 11.58 8.81
CA LEU A 219 -16.73 12.79 8.07
C LEU A 219 -17.72 13.71 8.83
N GLN A 220 -18.51 13.15 9.76
CA GLN A 220 -19.47 13.91 10.58
C GLN A 220 -18.81 14.66 11.75
N HIS A 221 -17.54 14.37 12.03
CA HIS A 221 -16.83 14.80 13.22
C HIS A 221 -15.42 15.28 12.87
N LEU A 222 -15.22 15.84 11.67
CA LEU A 222 -13.94 16.48 11.30
C LEU A 222 -13.80 17.84 11.99
N PRO A 223 -12.57 18.35 12.17
CA PRO A 223 -12.38 19.73 12.58
C PRO A 223 -12.76 20.69 11.45
N GLU A 224 -13.29 21.85 11.82
CA GLU A 224 -13.71 22.91 10.91
C GLU A 224 -12.99 24.21 11.29
N ASN A 225 -12.86 25.14 10.34
CA ASN A 225 -12.19 26.44 10.53
C ASN A 225 -10.75 26.35 11.06
N VAL A 226 -10.02 25.29 10.67
CA VAL A 226 -8.58 25.17 10.92
C VAL A 226 -7.82 25.95 9.86
N GLU A 227 -6.81 26.71 10.27
CA GLU A 227 -5.88 27.41 9.38
C GLU A 227 -4.54 26.69 9.29
N GLY A 228 -3.83 26.88 8.17
CA GLY A 228 -2.49 26.34 7.95
C GLY A 228 -2.46 24.85 7.58
N GLU A 229 -1.38 24.15 7.93
CA GLU A 229 -1.13 22.79 7.42
C GLU A 229 -1.93 21.69 8.15
N MET A 230 -2.61 20.84 7.38
CA MET A 230 -3.34 19.64 7.83
C MET A 230 -2.86 18.40 7.07
N VAL A 231 -3.07 17.22 7.65
CA VAL A 231 -2.72 15.93 7.01
C VAL A 231 -3.91 14.97 7.02
N ASP A 232 -4.18 14.35 5.87
CA ASP A 232 -4.94 13.11 5.76
C ASP A 232 -3.94 11.93 5.71
N LEU A 233 -3.75 11.27 6.86
CA LEU A 233 -2.73 10.24 7.10
C LEU A 233 -3.33 8.85 6.88
N GLY A 234 -2.91 8.19 5.80
CA GLY A 234 -3.57 7.01 5.25
C GLY A 234 -4.77 7.40 4.41
N CYS A 235 -4.54 8.32 3.45
CA CYS A 235 -5.61 9.00 2.73
C CYS A 235 -6.48 8.08 1.86
N GLY A 236 -5.98 6.93 1.39
CA GLY A 236 -6.75 6.03 0.56
C GLY A 236 -7.24 6.72 -0.73
N ASN A 237 -8.55 6.89 -0.89
CA ASN A 237 -9.12 7.64 -2.02
C ASN A 237 -9.27 9.15 -1.76
N GLY A 238 -8.85 9.65 -0.59
CA GLY A 238 -8.80 11.08 -0.28
C GLY A 238 -10.12 11.70 0.13
N VAL A 239 -11.18 10.92 0.40
CA VAL A 239 -12.48 11.48 0.81
C VAL A 239 -12.42 12.30 2.11
N ILE A 240 -11.53 11.94 3.04
CA ILE A 240 -11.31 12.71 4.27
C ILE A 240 -10.65 14.03 3.91
N GLY A 241 -9.56 14.02 3.13
CA GLY A 241 -8.90 15.24 2.69
C GLY A 241 -9.75 16.16 1.80
N LEU A 242 -10.61 15.62 0.93
CA LEU A 242 -11.62 16.42 0.19
C LEU A 242 -12.54 17.18 1.14
N LYS A 243 -13.05 16.50 2.16
CA LYS A 243 -13.93 17.13 3.15
C LYS A 243 -13.18 18.15 4.01
N LEU A 244 -11.91 17.89 4.32
CA LEU A 244 -11.04 18.87 4.97
C LEU A 244 -10.87 20.14 4.13
N LEU A 245 -10.63 20.03 2.83
CA LEU A 245 -10.47 21.18 1.94
C LEU A 245 -11.74 22.03 1.89
N GLU A 246 -12.91 21.38 1.79
CA GLU A 246 -14.23 22.04 1.78
C GLU A 246 -14.52 22.76 3.10
N GLN A 247 -14.26 22.12 4.25
CA GLN A 247 -14.57 22.67 5.58
C GLN A 247 -13.52 23.66 6.11
N ASN A 248 -12.33 23.72 5.49
CA ASN A 248 -11.21 24.54 5.96
C ASN A 248 -10.58 25.32 4.79
N PRO A 249 -11.22 26.42 4.33
CA PRO A 249 -10.77 27.18 3.15
C PRO A 249 -9.38 27.83 3.31
N LEU A 250 -8.93 28.06 4.55
CA LEU A 250 -7.64 28.65 4.88
C LEU A 250 -6.55 27.61 5.22
N ALA A 251 -6.87 26.32 5.12
CA ALA A 251 -5.91 25.25 5.36
C ALA A 251 -5.15 24.86 4.07
N ARG A 252 -4.04 24.15 4.23
CA ARG A 252 -3.41 23.33 3.18
C ARG A 252 -3.50 21.89 3.63
N VAL A 253 -3.82 20.97 2.72
CA VAL A 253 -4.05 19.56 3.05
C VAL A 253 -3.01 18.69 2.35
N ARG A 254 -2.20 17.99 3.14
CA ARG A 254 -1.29 16.96 2.66
C ARG A 254 -1.96 15.60 2.72
N PHE A 255 -2.03 14.91 1.59
CA PHE A 255 -2.54 13.55 1.44
C PHE A 255 -1.36 12.58 1.49
N VAL A 256 -1.35 11.70 2.50
CA VAL A 256 -0.23 10.77 2.72
C VAL A 256 -0.74 9.34 2.70
N ASP A 257 -0.10 8.47 1.91
CA ASP A 257 -0.35 7.04 1.93
C ASP A 257 0.93 6.26 1.60
N GLU A 258 0.99 4.98 1.95
CA GLU A 258 2.08 4.10 1.49
C GLU A 258 1.81 3.53 0.10
N SER A 259 0.54 3.53 -0.33
CA SER A 259 0.11 3.08 -1.64
C SER A 259 0.24 4.18 -2.68
N TYR A 260 0.96 3.89 -3.77
CA TYR A 260 1.04 4.78 -4.94
C TYR A 260 -0.35 5.00 -5.56
N MET A 261 -1.15 3.95 -5.69
CA MET A 261 -2.54 4.02 -6.17
C MET A 261 -3.47 4.84 -5.28
N ALA A 262 -3.28 4.83 -3.95
CA ALA A 262 -4.04 5.65 -3.02
C ALA A 262 -3.74 7.14 -3.24
N VAL A 263 -2.45 7.53 -3.24
CA VAL A 263 -2.05 8.92 -3.48
C VAL A 263 -2.52 9.40 -4.86
N ALA A 264 -2.40 8.57 -5.90
CA ALA A 264 -2.92 8.88 -7.23
C ALA A 264 -4.45 9.06 -7.25
N SER A 265 -5.20 8.20 -6.54
CA SER A 265 -6.65 8.32 -6.43
C SER A 265 -7.06 9.59 -5.69
N SER A 266 -6.37 9.92 -4.60
CA SER A 266 -6.61 11.15 -3.84
C SER A 266 -6.37 12.39 -4.70
N ARG A 267 -5.28 12.41 -5.48
CA ARG A 267 -4.99 13.48 -6.44
C ARG A 267 -6.09 13.62 -7.49
N LEU A 268 -6.44 12.52 -8.16
CA LEU A 268 -7.49 12.50 -9.18
C LEU A 268 -8.83 13.01 -8.62
N ASN A 269 -9.15 12.66 -7.37
CA ASN A 269 -10.37 13.09 -6.73
C ASN A 269 -10.39 14.57 -6.38
N VAL A 270 -9.26 15.15 -5.99
CA VAL A 270 -9.14 16.62 -5.83
C VAL A 270 -9.27 17.30 -7.19
N GLU A 271 -8.51 16.86 -8.20
CA GLU A 271 -8.53 17.43 -9.56
C GLU A 271 -9.93 17.40 -10.18
N THR A 272 -10.69 16.33 -9.93
CA THR A 272 -12.04 16.16 -10.49
C THR A 272 -13.09 17.00 -9.76
N ASN A 273 -13.00 17.06 -8.43
CA ASN A 273 -14.11 17.55 -7.60
C ASN A 273 -13.89 18.95 -7.01
N LEU A 274 -12.62 19.33 -6.79
CA LEU A 274 -12.21 20.60 -6.20
C LEU A 274 -10.93 21.14 -6.92
N PRO A 275 -10.96 21.36 -8.25
CA PRO A 275 -9.76 21.75 -9.01
C PRO A 275 -9.14 23.06 -8.53
N ASP A 276 -9.95 24.01 -8.06
CA ASP A 276 -9.48 25.30 -7.55
C ASP A 276 -8.68 25.17 -6.23
N ASP A 277 -8.87 24.06 -5.51
CA ASP A 277 -8.15 23.78 -4.26
C ASP A 277 -6.83 23.04 -4.47
N LEU A 278 -6.51 22.62 -5.70
CA LEU A 278 -5.30 21.84 -6.00
C LEU A 278 -4.02 22.56 -5.54
N ALA A 279 -3.97 23.88 -5.61
CA ALA A 279 -2.84 24.69 -5.15
C ALA A 279 -2.60 24.63 -3.62
N ARG A 280 -3.62 24.23 -2.86
CA ARG A 280 -3.58 24.02 -1.40
C ARG A 280 -3.31 22.56 -1.03
N CYS A 281 -3.10 21.68 -2.00
CA CYS A 281 -2.85 20.26 -1.78
C CYS A 281 -1.35 19.91 -1.90
N ASP A 282 -0.94 18.89 -1.16
CA ASP A 282 0.32 18.18 -1.38
C ASP A 282 0.08 16.66 -1.33
N PHE A 283 0.74 15.89 -2.19
CA PHE A 283 0.48 14.47 -2.35
C PHE A 283 1.77 13.69 -2.14
N MET A 284 1.83 12.90 -1.07
CA MET A 284 3.06 12.27 -0.61
C MET A 284 2.89 10.77 -0.44
N VAL A 285 3.66 9.99 -1.21
CA VAL A 285 3.79 8.55 -0.95
C VAL A 285 4.86 8.35 0.12
N ASN A 286 4.51 7.80 1.28
CA ASN A 286 5.44 7.66 2.40
C ASN A 286 5.06 6.56 3.42
N ASN A 287 6.03 6.16 4.24
CA ASN A 287 5.80 5.39 5.46
C ASN A 287 5.31 6.31 6.59
N ALA A 288 4.00 6.44 6.72
CA ALA A 288 3.39 7.40 7.64
C ALA A 288 4.01 8.80 7.48
N LEU A 289 4.62 9.39 8.51
CA LEU A 289 5.27 10.71 8.41
C LEU A 289 6.78 10.64 8.59
N THR A 290 7.39 9.51 8.22
CA THR A 290 8.86 9.33 8.25
C THR A 290 9.53 10.45 7.44
N GLY A 291 10.55 11.10 8.01
CA GLY A 291 11.28 12.19 7.35
C GLY A 291 10.55 13.53 7.25
N VAL A 292 9.29 13.63 7.71
CA VAL A 292 8.59 14.92 7.79
C VAL A 292 9.06 15.69 9.02
N GLU A 293 9.29 17.00 8.89
CA GLU A 293 9.79 17.84 9.97
C GLU A 293 8.85 17.89 11.20
N PRO A 294 9.39 17.92 12.44
CA PRO A 294 8.60 18.17 13.64
C PRO A 294 7.82 19.49 13.56
N GLU A 295 6.68 19.57 14.24
CA GLU A 295 5.90 20.82 14.35
C GLU A 295 5.47 21.45 13.01
N SER A 296 5.26 20.61 11.99
CA SER A 296 4.75 21.00 10.67
C SER A 296 3.24 21.26 10.64
N PHE A 297 2.43 20.52 11.40
CA PHE A 297 0.98 20.44 11.19
C PHE A 297 0.14 21.00 12.35
N HIS A 298 -1.00 21.61 12.03
CA HIS A 298 -2.01 22.03 13.01
C HIS A 298 -3.02 20.91 13.30
N ALA A 299 -3.31 20.06 12.31
CA ALA A 299 -4.16 18.89 12.48
C ALA A 299 -3.66 17.68 11.69
N VAL A 300 -3.77 16.49 12.27
CA VAL A 300 -3.55 15.22 11.59
C VAL A 300 -4.81 14.38 11.74
N LEU A 301 -5.40 13.98 10.63
CA LEU A 301 -6.55 13.11 10.57
C LEU A 301 -6.11 11.72 10.13
N CYS A 302 -6.63 10.68 10.77
CA CYS A 302 -6.26 9.31 10.43
C CYS A 302 -7.42 8.34 10.62
N ASN A 303 -7.67 7.52 9.61
CA ASN A 303 -8.43 6.28 9.73
C ASN A 303 -7.43 5.11 9.61
N PRO A 304 -6.81 4.67 10.71
CA PRO A 304 -5.75 3.67 10.64
C PRO A 304 -6.26 2.37 10.02
N PRO A 305 -5.42 1.62 9.29
CA PRO A 305 -5.83 0.35 8.71
C PRO A 305 -6.36 -0.60 9.81
N PHE A 306 -7.37 -1.40 9.48
CA PHE A 306 -7.89 -2.44 10.36
C PHE A 306 -7.85 -3.80 9.66
N HIS A 307 -7.06 -4.74 10.18
CA HIS A 307 -7.13 -6.13 9.79
C HIS A 307 -7.24 -7.05 11.01
N GLN A 308 -7.87 -8.21 10.80
CA GLN A 308 -8.00 -9.27 11.82
C GLN A 308 -6.63 -9.87 12.23
N GLN A 309 -5.53 -9.44 11.62
CA GLN A 309 -4.16 -9.68 12.10
C GLN A 309 -3.80 -8.61 13.13
N HIS A 310 -4.23 -8.83 14.38
CA HIS A 310 -4.21 -7.83 15.45
C HIS A 310 -2.81 -7.24 15.70
N ALA A 311 -1.74 -8.03 15.73
CA ALA A 311 -0.40 -7.53 16.08
C ALA A 311 0.15 -6.51 15.06
N ILE A 312 0.14 -6.84 13.75
CA ILE A 312 0.76 -5.99 12.71
C ILE A 312 0.01 -4.65 12.60
N THR A 313 -1.32 -4.72 12.59
CA THR A 313 -2.20 -3.56 12.50
C THR A 313 -2.00 -2.61 13.68
N ASP A 314 -1.79 -3.17 14.88
CA ASP A 314 -1.59 -2.42 16.11
C ASP A 314 -0.27 -1.63 16.13
N HIS A 315 0.80 -2.20 15.54
CA HIS A 315 2.09 -1.53 15.36
C HIS A 315 2.02 -0.38 14.36
N ILE A 316 1.33 -0.55 13.23
CA ILE A 316 1.18 0.49 12.21
C ILE A 316 0.43 1.71 12.79
N ALA A 317 -0.71 1.47 13.43
CA ALA A 317 -1.48 2.55 14.08
C ALA A 317 -0.65 3.26 15.16
N TRP A 318 0.13 2.50 15.94
CA TRP A 318 1.02 3.06 16.95
C TRP A 318 2.11 3.96 16.34
N GLN A 319 2.76 3.53 15.26
CA GLN A 319 3.73 4.34 14.52
C GLN A 319 3.07 5.63 13.99
N MET A 320 1.92 5.52 13.32
CA MET A 320 1.15 6.68 12.84
C MET A 320 0.86 7.69 13.95
N PHE A 321 0.48 7.23 15.15
CA PHE A 321 0.21 8.13 16.28
C PHE A 321 1.46 8.81 16.84
N GLN A 322 2.60 8.11 16.88
CA GLN A 322 3.87 8.71 17.29
C GLN A 322 4.34 9.77 16.29
N ASP A 323 4.26 9.44 15.01
CA ASP A 323 4.58 10.34 13.90
C ASP A 323 3.68 11.58 13.91
N ALA A 324 2.38 11.40 14.10
CA ALA A 324 1.44 12.50 14.28
C ALA A 324 1.85 13.40 15.45
N ARG A 325 2.14 12.84 16.64
CA ARG A 325 2.57 13.65 17.80
C ARG A 325 3.86 14.42 17.51
N ARG A 326 4.82 13.81 16.82
CA ARG A 326 6.10 14.44 16.46
C ARG A 326 5.86 15.63 15.53
N CYS A 327 5.08 15.43 14.47
CA CYS A 327 4.86 16.41 13.40
C CYS A 327 3.80 17.47 13.74
N LEU A 328 2.95 17.27 14.75
CA LEU A 328 2.01 18.29 15.20
C LEU A 328 2.73 19.47 15.87
N LYS A 329 2.24 20.69 15.68
CA LYS A 329 2.59 21.88 16.46
C LYS A 329 2.03 21.76 17.88
N TRP A 330 2.57 22.55 18.81
CA TRP A 330 1.96 22.69 20.13
C TRP A 330 0.52 23.22 20.00
N GLY A 331 -0.43 22.55 20.67
CA GLY A 331 -1.86 22.84 20.53
C GLY A 331 -2.52 22.19 19.31
N GLY A 332 -1.74 21.64 18.37
CA GLY A 332 -2.27 20.89 17.25
C GLY A 332 -2.89 19.56 17.68
N GLU A 333 -3.84 19.05 16.88
CA GLU A 333 -4.61 17.86 17.22
C GLU A 333 -4.40 16.69 16.26
N LEU A 334 -4.35 15.49 16.84
CA LEU A 334 -4.61 14.24 16.13
C LEU A 334 -6.08 13.89 16.33
N ARG A 335 -6.82 13.66 15.24
CA ARG A 335 -8.17 13.13 15.26
C ARG A 335 -8.21 11.81 14.51
N ILE A 336 -8.78 10.77 15.13
CA ILE A 336 -8.86 9.45 14.53
C ILE A 336 -10.27 8.89 14.58
N VAL A 337 -10.57 7.97 13.67
CA VAL A 337 -11.66 7.01 13.80
C VAL A 337 -11.08 5.61 13.95
N GLY A 338 -11.71 4.76 14.76
CA GLY A 338 -11.31 3.36 14.89
C GLY A 338 -12.44 2.49 15.43
N ASN A 339 -12.31 1.18 15.30
CA ASN A 339 -13.26 0.24 15.91
C ASN A 339 -13.24 0.36 17.43
N ARG A 340 -14.40 0.34 18.09
CA ARG A 340 -14.53 0.51 19.55
C ARG A 340 -13.78 -0.52 20.39
N HIS A 341 -13.59 -1.72 19.86
CA HIS A 341 -12.86 -2.78 20.57
C HIS A 341 -11.34 -2.57 20.54
N LEU A 342 -10.83 -1.66 19.71
CA LEU A 342 -9.43 -1.28 19.68
C LEU A 342 -9.19 -0.25 20.78
N ASP A 343 -8.24 -0.51 21.66
CA ASP A 343 -7.94 0.34 22.83
C ASP A 343 -7.10 1.58 22.47
N TYR A 344 -7.47 2.27 21.39
CA TYR A 344 -6.79 3.46 20.90
C TYR A 344 -6.85 4.61 21.91
N PHE A 345 -7.89 4.68 22.75
CA PHE A 345 -7.97 5.67 23.81
C PHE A 345 -6.78 5.59 24.77
N ARG A 346 -6.45 4.39 25.28
CA ARG A 346 -5.29 4.21 26.17
C ARG A 346 -3.97 4.48 25.44
N LYS A 347 -3.85 4.08 24.17
CA LYS A 347 -2.66 4.37 23.36
C LYS A 347 -2.43 5.86 23.17
N LEU A 348 -3.48 6.60 22.80
CA LEU A 348 -3.40 8.04 22.64
C LEU A 348 -3.07 8.74 23.96
N LYS A 349 -3.67 8.32 25.08
CA LYS A 349 -3.26 8.81 26.41
C LYS A 349 -1.78 8.55 26.72
N LYS A 350 -1.26 7.37 26.38
CA LYS A 350 0.15 7.04 26.58
C LYS A 350 1.08 7.89 25.71
N ILE A 351 0.68 8.21 24.48
CA ILE A 351 1.50 8.97 23.53
C ILE A 351 1.40 10.48 23.79
N PHE A 352 0.20 11.03 23.93
CA PHE A 352 -0.09 12.47 24.02
C PHE A 352 -0.28 12.99 25.45
N GLY A 353 -0.45 12.11 26.44
CA GLY A 353 -0.82 12.47 27.81
C GLY A 353 -2.31 12.80 27.98
N ASN A 354 -3.06 12.94 26.89
CA ASN A 354 -4.49 13.25 26.88
C ASN A 354 -5.19 12.50 25.74
N CYS A 355 -6.50 12.31 25.87
CA CYS A 355 -7.37 11.81 24.82
C CYS A 355 -8.82 12.10 25.23
N THR A 356 -9.63 12.57 24.27
CA THR A 356 -11.05 12.85 24.45
C THR A 356 -11.85 12.09 23.40
N THR A 357 -12.96 11.50 23.81
CA THR A 357 -13.93 10.92 22.88
C THR A 357 -14.79 12.04 22.29
N VAL A 358 -14.69 12.25 20.98
CA VAL A 358 -15.50 13.24 20.25
C VAL A 358 -16.88 12.68 19.98
N ALA A 359 -16.93 11.42 19.51
CA ALA A 359 -18.18 10.74 19.19
C ALA A 359 -18.00 9.22 19.28
N THR A 360 -19.10 8.50 19.47
CA THR A 360 -19.12 7.03 19.48
C THR A 360 -20.44 6.53 18.93
N ASN A 361 -20.42 5.40 18.23
CA ASN A 361 -21.62 4.68 17.81
C ASN A 361 -21.52 3.19 18.17
N ASN A 362 -22.33 2.31 17.58
CA ASN A 362 -22.29 0.88 17.91
C ASN A 362 -20.97 0.20 17.51
N LYS A 363 -20.25 0.69 16.50
CA LYS A 363 -19.05 0.06 15.94
C LYS A 363 -17.76 0.89 16.09
N PHE A 364 -17.87 2.21 15.93
CA PHE A 364 -16.74 3.12 15.80
C PHE A 364 -16.71 4.16 16.92
N VAL A 365 -15.51 4.65 17.19
CA VAL A 365 -15.24 5.78 18.09
C VAL A 365 -14.37 6.80 17.35
N VAL A 366 -14.71 8.08 17.49
CA VAL A 366 -13.85 9.21 17.06
C VAL A 366 -13.15 9.76 18.29
N LEU A 367 -11.82 9.77 18.25
CA LEU A 367 -10.96 10.19 19.34
C LEU A 367 -10.14 11.41 18.92
N ARG A 368 -9.84 12.27 19.89
CA ARG A 368 -9.04 13.48 19.73
C ARG A 368 -7.94 13.52 20.77
N ALA A 369 -6.72 13.82 20.37
CA ALA A 369 -5.58 14.05 21.26
C ALA A 369 -4.81 15.31 20.83
N VAL A 370 -4.38 16.13 21.80
CA VAL A 370 -3.69 17.40 21.55
C VAL A 370 -2.23 17.31 21.94
N LYS A 371 -1.31 17.89 21.15
CA LYS A 371 0.10 17.98 21.55
C LYS A 371 0.30 19.06 22.61
N LEU A 372 0.54 18.65 23.86
CA LEU A 372 0.68 19.54 25.02
C LEU A 372 2.14 19.84 25.36
N ARG A 373 2.49 21.10 25.62
CA ARG A 373 3.80 21.44 26.21
C ARG A 373 3.93 20.70 27.54
N LYS A 374 5.06 20.03 27.78
CA LYS A 374 5.36 19.53 29.13
C LYS A 374 5.38 20.75 30.06
N SER A 375 4.53 20.76 31.09
CA SER A 375 4.72 21.70 32.19
C SER A 375 6.10 21.40 32.79
N ARG A 376 6.96 22.43 32.86
CA ARG A 376 8.24 22.32 33.57
C ARG A 376 8.01 22.06 35.05
#